data_AF-A0A7X4IPY1-F1
#
_entry.id   AF-A0A7X4IPY1-F1
#
_cell.length_a   1.000
_cell.length_b   1.000
_cell.length_c   1.000
_cell.angle_alpha   90.00
_cell.angle_beta   90.00
_cell.angle_gamma   90.00
#
_symmetry.space_group_name_H-M   'P 1'
#
loop_
_entity.id
_entity.type
_entity.pdbx_description
1 polymer ?
#
loop_
_entity_poly.entity_id
_entity_poly.type
_entity_poly.pdbx_seq_one_letter_code
_entity_poly.pdbx_strand_id
1 'polypeptide(L)'
;MVIRERRPLFLPFARSSKDPASMDLVTSLGRAEGKPSPENLRQVMRDLVRRFSGSEFAELRTALSTWVAGAAEAWQIPEEELARIQTSMEEETMWERVKEMREQVHRDGVQQGLEQGLERGRAEGRRALVGRLATRKFGAQTAEQLSRVPEDIADPERLAEVADAIIDCDSDAELFARVGG
;
A
#
# COMPACT_ATOMS: atom_id res chain seq x y z
N MET A 1 47.52 33.61 10.34
CA MET A 1 47.55 32.28 9.70
C MET A 1 47.26 31.25 10.79
N VAL A 2 45.97 30.94 11.00
CA VAL A 2 45.54 29.98 12.02
C VAL A 2 45.19 28.70 11.30
N ILE A 3 46.06 27.69 11.46
CA ILE A 3 45.80 26.33 10.99
C ILE A 3 44.70 25.78 11.89
N ARG A 4 43.44 25.87 11.44
CA ARG A 4 42.32 25.19 12.10
C ARG A 4 42.54 23.70 11.93
N GLU A 5 42.80 23.00 13.03
CA GLU A 5 42.85 21.55 13.08
C GLU A 5 41.55 20.97 12.48
N ARG A 6 41.69 20.17 11.42
CA ARG A 6 40.58 19.41 10.83
C ARG A 6 40.16 18.36 11.84
N ARG A 7 39.07 18.60 12.58
CA ARG A 7 38.42 17.53 13.36
C ARG A 7 37.77 16.56 12.38
N PRO A 8 38.13 15.26 12.37
CA PRO A 8 37.40 14.27 11.59
C PRO A 8 35.96 14.19 12.11
N LEU A 9 35.00 14.27 11.19
CA LEU A 9 33.57 14.09 11.47
C LEU A 9 33.36 12.58 11.71
N PHE A 10 33.66 12.10 12.92
CA PHE A 10 33.52 10.69 13.25
C PHE A 10 32.05 10.28 13.17
N LEU A 11 31.70 9.57 12.10
CA LEU A 11 30.43 8.84 12.00
C LEU A 11 30.39 7.76 13.09
N PRO A 12 29.33 7.67 13.91
CA PRO A 12 29.17 6.62 14.92
C PRO A 12 28.98 5.20 14.34
N PHE A 13 29.02 5.04 13.01
CA PHE A 13 28.77 3.80 12.29
C PHE A 13 29.96 2.83 12.20
N ALA A 14 31.14 3.19 12.74
CA ALA A 14 32.33 2.34 12.68
C ALA A 14 32.31 1.18 13.69
N ARG A 15 31.27 0.34 13.65
CA ARG A 15 31.37 -1.06 14.10
C ARG A 15 31.28 -1.91 12.84
N SER A 16 32.36 -2.64 12.55
CA SER A 16 32.54 -3.47 11.34
C SER A 16 31.30 -4.32 11.05
N SER A 17 30.47 -3.86 10.11
CA SER A 17 29.39 -4.64 9.54
C SER A 17 29.96 -5.45 8.38
N LYS A 18 29.67 -6.76 8.36
CA LYS A 18 30.07 -7.68 7.27
C LYS A 18 29.11 -7.62 6.06
N ASP A 19 28.06 -6.82 6.13
CA ASP A 19 27.12 -6.65 5.03
C ASP A 19 27.79 -5.93 3.84
N PRO A 20 27.82 -6.54 2.64
CA PRO A 20 28.34 -5.91 1.42
C PRO A 20 27.77 -4.51 1.15
N ALA A 21 26.50 -4.25 1.50
CA ALA A 21 25.89 -2.93 1.33
C ALA A 21 26.46 -1.88 2.29
N SER A 22 26.73 -2.26 3.53
CA SER A 22 27.37 -1.38 4.52
C SER A 22 28.83 -1.06 4.17
N MET A 23 29.59 -2.02 3.63
CA MET A 23 30.95 -1.80 3.17
C MET A 23 31.01 -0.84 1.98
N ASP A 24 30.04 -0.92 1.07
CA ASP A 24 29.95 -0.03 -0.09
C ASP A 24 29.57 1.41 0.30
N LEU A 25 28.68 1.57 1.30
CA LEU A 25 28.35 2.88 1.88
C LEU A 25 29.57 3.54 2.54
N VAL A 26 30.25 2.82 3.43
CA VAL A 26 31.46 3.32 4.11
C VAL A 26 32.54 3.72 3.09
N THR A 27 32.68 2.95 2.01
CA THR A 27 33.63 3.26 0.92
C THR A 27 33.24 4.52 0.15
N SER A 28 31.95 4.70 -0.13
CA SER A 28 31.41 5.87 -0.83
C SER A 28 31.57 7.16 0.00
N LEU A 29 31.28 7.08 1.31
CA LEU A 29 31.48 8.17 2.26
C LEU A 29 32.97 8.54 2.39
N GLY A 30 33.84 7.55 2.60
CA GLY A 30 35.28 7.78 2.72
C GLY A 30 35.91 8.38 1.45
N ARG A 31 35.40 8.02 0.26
CA ARG A 31 35.83 8.63 -1.00
C ARG A 31 35.45 10.12 -1.08
N ALA A 32 34.24 10.47 -0.65
CA ALA A 32 33.79 11.87 -0.65
C ALA A 32 34.56 12.70 0.38
N GLU A 33 34.83 12.16 1.57
CA GLU A 33 35.67 12.82 2.58
C GLU A 33 37.10 13.08 2.07
N GLY A 34 37.65 12.18 1.25
CA GLY A 34 38.97 12.36 0.63
C GLY A 34 39.01 13.45 -0.45
N LYS A 35 37.87 13.85 -1.01
CA LYS A 35 37.74 14.86 -2.07
C LYS A 35 36.50 15.73 -1.82
N PRO A 36 36.56 16.70 -0.89
CA PRO A 36 35.40 17.52 -0.57
C PRO A 36 34.99 18.39 -1.76
N SER A 37 33.77 18.19 -2.27
CA SER A 37 33.16 19.02 -3.32
C SER A 37 31.63 18.85 -3.35
N PRO A 38 30.87 19.83 -3.87
CA PRO A 38 29.43 19.69 -4.05
C PRO A 38 29.03 18.51 -4.94
N GLU A 39 29.82 18.21 -5.98
CA GLU A 39 29.57 17.08 -6.87
C GLU A 39 29.74 15.74 -6.16
N ASN A 40 30.75 15.60 -5.32
CA ASN A 40 30.95 14.37 -4.56
C ASN A 40 29.87 14.20 -3.47
N LEU A 41 29.44 15.29 -2.84
CA LEU A 41 28.31 15.25 -1.90
C LEU A 41 27.02 14.81 -2.62
N ARG A 42 26.73 15.40 -3.78
CA ARG A 42 25.59 15.04 -4.65
C ARG A 42 25.64 13.57 -5.04
N GLN A 43 26.80 13.06 -5.45
CA GLN A 43 26.95 11.67 -5.88
C GLN A 43 26.71 10.69 -4.72
N VAL A 44 27.26 10.96 -3.54
CA VAL A 44 27.00 10.17 -2.33
C VAL A 44 25.50 10.15 -2.00
N MET A 45 24.85 11.30 -2.07
CA MET A 45 23.41 11.40 -1.81
C MET A 45 22.55 10.63 -2.80
N ARG A 46 22.85 10.75 -4.10
CA ARG A 46 22.14 10.00 -5.14
C ARG A 46 22.30 8.49 -4.96
N ASP A 47 23.52 8.04 -4.67
CA ASP A 47 23.78 6.62 -4.45
C ASP A 47 23.07 6.10 -3.19
N LEU A 48 22.98 6.94 -2.14
CA LEU A 48 22.26 6.64 -0.92
C LEU A 48 20.75 6.50 -1.13
N VAL A 49 20.12 7.48 -1.79
CA VAL A 49 18.67 7.43 -2.07
C VAL A 49 18.33 6.21 -2.89
N ARG A 50 19.09 5.93 -3.96
CA ARG A 50 18.86 4.77 -4.84
C ARG A 50 19.10 3.42 -4.17
N ARG A 51 20.06 3.33 -3.25
CA ARG A 51 20.48 2.07 -2.64
C ARG A 51 19.69 1.73 -1.38
N PHE A 52 19.28 2.76 -0.65
CA PHE A 52 18.47 2.64 0.56
C PHE A 52 17.09 3.28 0.33
N SER A 53 16.51 2.95 -0.82
CA SER A 53 15.12 3.20 -1.18
C SER A 53 14.21 2.35 -0.28
N GLY A 54 13.13 2.92 0.20
CA GLY A 54 12.16 2.22 1.05
C GLY A 54 11.90 2.88 2.41
N SER A 55 10.75 2.56 2.98
CA SER A 55 10.33 3.07 4.29
C SER A 55 11.15 2.47 5.45
N GLU A 56 11.67 1.25 5.30
CA GLU A 56 12.48 0.53 6.27
C GLU A 56 13.83 1.19 6.56
N PHE A 57 14.34 2.00 5.63
CA PHE A 57 15.59 2.74 5.78
C PHE A 57 15.38 4.19 6.25
N ALA A 58 14.20 4.54 6.76
CA ALA A 58 13.90 5.91 7.19
C ALA A 58 14.90 6.45 8.24
N GLU A 59 15.22 5.65 9.26
CA GLU A 59 16.17 6.06 10.31
C GLU A 59 17.59 6.29 9.76
N LEU A 60 18.05 5.41 8.87
CA LEU A 60 19.35 5.53 8.21
C LEU A 60 19.41 6.80 7.35
N ARG A 61 18.34 7.09 6.59
CA ARG A 61 18.25 8.32 5.79
C ARG A 61 18.29 9.57 6.65
N THR A 62 17.61 9.58 7.81
CA THR A 62 17.69 10.70 8.75
C THR A 62 19.12 10.92 9.26
N ALA A 63 19.79 9.86 9.70
CA ALA A 63 21.16 9.94 10.19
C ALA A 63 22.14 10.45 9.11
N LEU A 64 21.97 9.99 7.87
CA LEU A 64 22.78 10.43 6.73
C LEU A 64 22.51 11.89 6.36
N SER A 65 21.26 12.34 6.34
CA SER A 65 20.93 13.76 6.12
C SER A 65 21.57 14.68 7.17
N THR A 66 21.64 14.23 8.44
CA THR A 66 22.37 14.97 9.49
C THR A 66 23.87 15.03 9.21
N TRP A 67 24.48 13.92 8.79
CA TRP A 67 25.90 13.91 8.41
C TRP A 67 26.18 14.85 7.23
N VAL A 68 25.31 14.86 6.22
CA VAL A 68 25.42 15.70 5.01
C VAL A 68 25.39 17.18 5.35
N ALA A 69 24.50 17.60 6.25
CA ALA A 69 24.45 18.98 6.72
C ALA A 69 25.79 19.37 7.38
N GLY A 70 26.34 18.50 8.22
CA GLY A 70 27.66 18.72 8.84
C GLY A 70 28.82 18.70 7.85
N ALA A 71 28.78 17.82 6.83
CA ALA A 71 29.78 17.76 5.77
C ALA A 71 29.73 18.99 4.87
N ALA A 72 28.53 19.48 4.53
CA ALA A 72 28.34 20.69 3.75
C ALA A 72 28.89 21.92 4.48
N GLU A 73 28.66 22.04 5.79
CA GLU A 73 29.25 23.07 6.62
C GLU A 73 30.79 22.96 6.66
N ALA A 74 31.31 21.76 6.93
CA ALA A 74 32.76 21.51 7.00
C ALA A 74 33.49 21.77 5.68
N TRP A 75 32.82 21.53 4.55
CA TRP A 75 33.37 21.72 3.21
C TRP A 75 33.03 23.08 2.61
N GLN A 76 32.38 23.96 3.40
CA GLN A 76 31.98 25.31 2.99
C GLN A 76 31.15 25.30 1.70
N ILE A 77 30.28 24.30 1.55
CA ILE A 77 29.37 24.19 0.40
C ILE A 77 28.32 25.32 0.53
N PRO A 78 28.10 26.12 -0.54
CA PRO A 78 27.09 27.16 -0.53
C PRO A 78 25.70 26.61 -0.24
N GLU A 79 24.90 27.34 0.55
CA GLU A 79 23.55 26.95 0.94
C GLU A 79 22.64 26.68 -0.27
N GLU A 80 22.75 27.48 -1.33
CA GLU A 80 22.01 27.27 -2.59
C GLU A 80 22.32 25.93 -3.25
N GLU A 81 23.57 25.48 -3.18
CA GLU A 81 24.02 24.23 -3.79
C GLU A 81 23.59 23.03 -2.94
N LEU A 82 23.61 23.18 -1.62
CA LEU A 82 23.04 22.19 -0.70
C LEU A 82 21.52 22.06 -0.89
N ALA A 83 20.81 23.18 -1.01
CA ALA A 83 19.37 23.20 -1.26
C ALA A 83 19.02 22.49 -2.57
N ARG A 84 19.76 22.76 -3.66
CA ARG A 84 19.58 22.04 -4.94
C ARG A 84 19.75 20.53 -4.82
N ILE A 85 20.73 20.08 -4.04
CA ILE A 85 20.96 18.65 -3.80
C ILE A 85 19.79 18.06 -3.00
N GLN A 86 19.34 18.74 -1.94
CA GLN A 86 18.23 18.30 -1.11
C GLN A 86 16.91 18.23 -1.89
N THR A 87 16.57 19.27 -2.66
CA THR A 87 15.34 19.28 -3.48
C THR A 87 15.33 18.13 -4.47
N SER A 88 16.44 17.88 -5.18
CA SER A 88 16.53 16.76 -6.13
C SER A 88 16.30 15.41 -5.46
N MET A 89 16.75 15.23 -4.21
CA MET A 89 16.53 13.99 -3.46
C MET A 89 15.10 13.84 -2.96
N GLU A 90 14.49 14.94 -2.53
CA GLU A 90 13.11 14.96 -2.07
C GLU A 90 12.18 14.52 -3.20
N GLU A 91 12.44 14.99 -4.43
CA GLU A 91 11.74 14.56 -5.63
C GLU A 91 11.90 13.04 -5.88
N GLU A 92 13.13 12.51 -5.85
CA GLU A 92 13.39 11.06 -6.02
C GLU A 92 12.67 10.22 -4.96
N THR A 93 12.80 10.60 -3.69
CA THR A 93 12.14 9.93 -2.55
C THR A 93 10.61 10.00 -2.67
N MET A 94 10.08 11.13 -3.12
CA MET A 94 8.65 11.32 -3.32
C MET A 94 8.13 10.38 -4.40
N TRP A 95 8.83 10.25 -5.52
CA TRP A 95 8.45 9.34 -6.60
C TRP A 95 8.43 7.87 -6.16
N GLU A 96 9.39 7.45 -5.34
CA GLU A 96 9.39 6.10 -4.74
C GLU A 96 8.16 5.87 -3.87
N ARG A 97 7.83 6.82 -2.99
CA ARG A 97 6.61 6.74 -2.15
C ARG A 97 5.34 6.68 -2.98
N VAL A 98 5.26 7.44 -4.07
CA VAL A 98 4.12 7.39 -5.01
C VAL A 98 4.01 6.02 -5.68
N LYS A 99 5.13 5.39 -6.03
CA LYS A 99 5.15 4.05 -6.60
C LYS A 99 4.66 3.00 -5.59
N GLU A 100 5.18 3.03 -4.36
CA GLU A 100 4.75 2.13 -3.28
C GLU A 100 3.25 2.31 -2.97
N MET A 101 2.78 3.56 -2.85
CA MET A 101 1.37 3.88 -2.64
C MET A 101 0.50 3.33 -3.78
N ARG A 102 0.92 3.49 -5.04
CA ARG A 102 0.18 2.97 -6.19
C ARG A 102 0.04 1.45 -6.12
N GLU A 103 1.11 0.75 -5.76
CA GLU A 103 1.10 -0.72 -5.61
C GLU A 103 0.22 -1.18 -4.45
N GLN A 104 0.19 -0.42 -3.34
CA GLN A 104 -0.73 -0.69 -2.22
C GLN A 104 -2.18 -0.48 -2.63
N VAL A 105 -2.52 0.70 -3.17
CA VAL A 105 -3.88 1.02 -3.63
C VAL A 105 -4.36 0.02 -4.67
N HIS A 106 -3.50 -0.42 -5.58
CA HIS A 106 -3.85 -1.44 -6.56
C HIS A 106 -4.18 -2.78 -5.90
N ARG A 107 -3.35 -3.24 -4.95
CA ARG A 107 -3.61 -4.49 -4.21
C ARG A 107 -4.91 -4.43 -3.41
N ASP A 108 -5.11 -3.34 -2.66
CA ASP A 108 -6.30 -3.15 -1.84
C ASP A 108 -7.56 -3.09 -2.71
N GLY A 109 -7.50 -2.36 -3.82
CA GLY A 109 -8.61 -2.27 -4.78
C GLY A 109 -8.96 -3.61 -5.44
N VAL A 110 -7.95 -4.42 -5.79
CA VAL A 110 -8.18 -5.77 -6.33
C VAL A 110 -8.80 -6.69 -5.28
N GLN A 111 -8.31 -6.67 -4.04
CA GLN A 111 -8.86 -7.47 -2.96
C GLN A 111 -10.32 -7.09 -2.67
N GLN A 112 -10.58 -5.80 -2.48
CA GLN A 112 -11.92 -5.29 -2.22
C GLN A 112 -12.88 -5.60 -3.38
N GLY A 113 -12.43 -5.44 -4.63
CA GLY A 113 -13.22 -5.78 -5.80
C GLY A 113 -13.55 -7.27 -5.90
N LEU A 114 -12.60 -8.15 -5.54
CA LEU A 114 -12.82 -9.59 -5.51
C LEU A 114 -13.82 -9.98 -4.42
N GLU A 115 -13.70 -9.44 -3.21
CA GLU A 115 -14.61 -9.69 -2.10
C GLU A 115 -16.04 -9.27 -2.44
N GLN A 116 -16.22 -8.03 -2.92
CA GLN A 116 -17.52 -7.53 -3.37
C GLN A 116 -18.10 -8.35 -4.53
N GLY A 117 -17.26 -8.72 -5.50
CA GLY A 117 -17.67 -9.54 -6.63
C GLY A 117 -18.14 -10.94 -6.21
N LEU A 118 -17.44 -11.57 -5.27
CA LEU A 118 -17.81 -12.88 -4.72
C LEU A 118 -19.11 -12.81 -3.91
N GLU A 119 -19.28 -11.79 -3.08
CA GLU A 119 -20.48 -11.60 -2.29
C GLU A 119 -21.70 -11.36 -3.19
N ARG A 120 -21.57 -10.45 -4.16
CA ARG A 120 -22.61 -10.17 -5.15
C ARG A 120 -22.94 -11.41 -5.97
N GLY A 121 -21.93 -12.13 -6.46
CA GLY A 121 -22.13 -13.36 -7.23
C GLY A 121 -22.84 -14.45 -6.42
N ARG A 122 -22.53 -14.60 -5.12
CA ARG A 122 -23.25 -15.52 -4.23
C ARG A 122 -24.70 -15.12 -4.02
N ALA A 123 -24.98 -13.83 -3.82
CA ALA A 123 -26.34 -13.31 -3.66
C ALA A 123 -27.17 -13.51 -4.93
N GLU A 124 -26.62 -13.14 -6.10
CA GLU A 124 -27.25 -13.35 -7.40
C GLU A 124 -27.51 -14.85 -7.67
N GLY A 125 -26.55 -15.72 -7.36
CA GLY A 125 -26.69 -17.17 -7.49
C GLY A 125 -27.79 -17.75 -6.59
N ARG A 126 -27.88 -17.31 -5.33
CA ARG A 126 -28.96 -17.72 -4.41
C ARG A 126 -30.32 -17.28 -4.92
N ARG A 127 -30.46 -16.03 -5.39
CA ARG A 127 -31.72 -15.55 -5.98
C ARG A 127 -32.15 -16.36 -7.20
N ALA A 128 -31.21 -16.65 -8.09
CA ALA A 128 -31.47 -17.48 -9.26
C ALA A 128 -31.94 -18.89 -8.86
N LEU A 129 -31.37 -19.46 -7.80
CA LEU A 129 -31.79 -20.76 -7.27
C LEU A 129 -33.20 -20.71 -6.68
N VAL A 130 -33.50 -19.72 -5.83
CA VAL A 130 -34.85 -19.51 -5.25
C VAL A 130 -35.90 -19.38 -6.35
N GLY A 131 -35.64 -18.56 -7.37
CA GLY A 131 -36.56 -18.40 -8.51
C GLY A 131 -36.78 -19.70 -9.29
N ARG A 132 -35.73 -20.53 -9.45
CA ARG A 132 -35.86 -21.87 -10.08
C ARG A 132 -36.67 -22.84 -9.22
N LEU A 133 -36.47 -22.83 -7.90
CA LEU A 133 -37.23 -23.67 -6.97
C LEU A 133 -38.71 -23.29 -6.97
N ALA A 134 -39.01 -22.00 -6.85
CA ALA A 134 -40.38 -21.47 -6.91
C ALA A 134 -41.07 -21.83 -8.23
N THR A 135 -40.38 -21.61 -9.36
CA THR A 135 -40.91 -21.96 -10.68
C THR A 135 -41.22 -23.45 -10.79
N ARG A 136 -40.37 -24.33 -10.24
CA ARG A 136 -40.57 -25.78 -10.29
C ARG A 136 -41.73 -26.27 -9.42
N LYS A 137 -41.91 -25.70 -8.23
CA LYS A 137 -42.90 -26.20 -7.27
C LYS A 137 -44.26 -25.55 -7.44
N PHE A 138 -44.29 -24.23 -7.60
CA PHE A 138 -45.53 -23.44 -7.60
C PHE A 138 -45.84 -22.79 -8.96
N GLY A 139 -44.88 -22.79 -9.89
CA GLY A 139 -45.05 -22.26 -11.23
C GLY A 139 -44.48 -20.84 -11.43
N ALA A 140 -44.50 -20.38 -12.68
CA ALA A 140 -43.83 -19.15 -13.09
C ALA A 140 -44.43 -17.89 -12.46
N GLN A 141 -45.75 -17.86 -12.22
CA GLN A 141 -46.42 -16.70 -11.62
C GLN A 141 -45.97 -16.46 -10.18
N THR A 142 -45.85 -17.52 -9.37
CA THR A 142 -45.34 -17.44 -7.99
C THR A 142 -43.89 -16.98 -7.96
N ALA A 143 -43.05 -17.48 -8.87
CA ALA A 143 -41.66 -17.05 -8.97
C ALA A 143 -41.52 -15.55 -9.34
N GLU A 144 -42.35 -15.06 -10.26
CA GLU A 144 -42.37 -13.65 -10.63
C GLU A 144 -42.82 -12.76 -9.46
N GLN A 145 -43.85 -13.19 -8.71
CA GLN A 145 -44.30 -12.48 -7.51
C GLN A 145 -43.24 -12.47 -6.40
N LEU A 146 -42.54 -13.58 -6.17
CA LEU A 146 -41.40 -13.64 -5.23
C LEU A 146 -40.25 -12.72 -5.66
N SER A 147 -40.01 -12.57 -6.96
CA SER A 147 -38.98 -11.65 -7.46
C SER A 147 -39.30 -10.18 -7.25
N ARG A 148 -40.58 -9.85 -6.98
CA ARG A 148 -41.06 -8.49 -6.72
C ARG A 148 -41.13 -8.15 -5.22
N VAL A 149 -40.95 -9.13 -4.33
CA VAL A 149 -40.79 -8.86 -2.89
C VAL A 149 -39.57 -7.94 -2.74
N PRO A 150 -39.70 -6.78 -2.07
CA PRO A 150 -38.74 -5.70 -2.15
C PRO A 150 -37.29 -6.16 -1.94
N GLU A 151 -36.43 -5.64 -2.80
CA GLU A 151 -35.00 -5.92 -2.98
C GLU A 151 -34.12 -5.58 -1.77
N ASP A 152 -34.64 -5.60 -0.54
CA ASP A 152 -33.91 -5.09 0.62
C ASP A 152 -32.83 -6.06 1.15
N ILE A 153 -32.56 -7.16 0.46
CA ILE A 153 -31.79 -8.25 1.04
C ILE A 153 -30.80 -8.83 0.03
N ALA A 154 -29.59 -8.26 0.02
CA ALA A 154 -28.38 -9.04 -0.25
C ALA A 154 -28.08 -10.02 0.90
N ASP A 155 -28.84 -9.98 2.01
CA ASP A 155 -28.61 -10.87 3.13
C ASP A 155 -28.86 -12.36 2.76
N PRO A 156 -27.83 -13.21 2.96
CA PRO A 156 -27.86 -14.62 2.62
C PRO A 156 -28.89 -15.43 3.40
N GLU A 157 -29.20 -15.05 4.64
CA GLU A 157 -30.05 -15.81 5.55
C GLU A 157 -31.50 -15.76 5.10
N ARG A 158 -32.04 -14.59 4.78
CA ARG A 158 -33.41 -14.51 4.25
C ARG A 158 -33.58 -15.32 2.97
N LEU A 159 -32.59 -15.30 2.07
CA LEU A 159 -32.66 -16.09 0.84
C LEU A 159 -32.66 -17.60 1.13
N ALA A 160 -31.95 -18.03 2.18
CA ALA A 160 -32.00 -19.41 2.64
C ALA A 160 -33.36 -19.75 3.27
N GLU A 161 -33.91 -18.89 4.13
CA GLU A 161 -35.25 -19.06 4.72
C GLU A 161 -36.34 -19.18 3.65
N VAL A 162 -36.27 -18.36 2.60
CA VAL A 162 -37.22 -18.45 1.47
C VAL A 162 -37.04 -19.76 0.71
N ALA A 163 -35.79 -20.23 0.51
CA ALA A 163 -35.54 -21.51 -0.13
C ALA A 163 -36.12 -22.68 0.69
N ASP A 164 -35.94 -22.67 2.01
CA ASP A 164 -36.49 -23.67 2.92
C ASP A 164 -38.03 -23.61 2.95
N ALA A 165 -38.61 -22.40 3.02
CA ALA A 165 -40.06 -22.19 2.97
C ALA A 165 -40.67 -22.70 1.65
N ILE A 166 -39.97 -22.53 0.51
CA ILE A 166 -40.40 -23.11 -0.76
C ILE A 166 -40.48 -24.62 -0.65
N ILE A 167 -39.53 -25.27 0.02
CA ILE A 167 -39.52 -26.74 0.17
C ILE A 167 -40.62 -27.19 1.14
N ASP A 168 -40.85 -26.46 2.23
CA ASP A 168 -41.76 -26.84 3.31
C ASP A 168 -43.24 -26.59 3.04
N CYS A 169 -43.60 -25.49 2.35
CA CYS A 169 -45.01 -25.11 2.18
C CYS A 169 -45.73 -25.97 1.14
N ASP A 170 -46.99 -26.33 1.38
CA ASP A 170 -47.77 -27.16 0.44
C ASP A 170 -48.42 -26.32 -0.67
N SER A 171 -48.51 -25.01 -0.49
CA SER A 171 -49.11 -24.07 -1.44
C SER A 171 -48.35 -22.74 -1.53
N ASP A 172 -48.58 -22.01 -2.62
CA ASP A 172 -48.06 -20.66 -2.83
C ASP A 172 -48.66 -19.66 -1.82
N ALA A 173 -49.93 -19.80 -1.46
CA ALA A 173 -50.58 -18.97 -0.44
C ALA A 173 -49.90 -19.07 0.93
N GLU A 174 -49.52 -20.28 1.35
CA GLU A 174 -48.79 -20.52 2.60
C GLU A 174 -47.38 -19.91 2.55
N LEU A 175 -46.69 -20.06 1.41
CA LEU A 175 -45.38 -19.47 1.19
C LEU A 175 -45.42 -17.94 1.34
N PHE A 176 -46.36 -17.26 0.69
CA PHE A 176 -46.46 -15.80 0.77
C PHE A 176 -46.84 -15.31 2.17
N ALA A 177 -47.67 -16.05 2.89
CA ALA A 177 -47.97 -15.73 4.30
C ALA A 177 -46.72 -15.80 5.19
N ARG A 178 -45.78 -16.71 4.87
CA ARG A 178 -44.54 -16.91 5.64
C ARG A 178 -43.44 -15.92 5.28
N VAL A 179 -43.33 -15.57 4.00
CA VAL A 179 -42.25 -14.70 3.48
C VAL A 179 -42.62 -13.21 3.53
N GLY A 180 -43.91 -12.89 3.44
CA GLY A 180 -44.45 -11.53 3.48
C GLY A 180 -44.89 -11.03 4.87
N GLY A 181 -44.72 -11.85 5.91
CA GLY A 181 -44.88 -11.49 7.32
C GLY A 181 -43.61 -10.92 7.93
#